data_AF-A0A1V5WKK1-F1
#
_entry.id   AF-A0A1V5WKK1-F1
#
_cell.length_a   1.000
_cell.length_b   1.000
_cell.length_c   1.000
_cell.angle_alpha   90.00
_cell.angle_beta   90.00
_cell.angle_gamma   90.00
#
_symmetry.space_group_name_H-M   'P 1'
#
loop_
_entity.id
_entity.type
_entity.pdbx_description
1 polymer ?
#
loop_
_entity_poly.entity_id
_entity_poly.type
_entity_poly.pdbx_seq_one_letter_code
_entity_poly.pdbx_strand_id
1 'polypeptide(L)'
;MLQQVKAHRSAAPFMQRKPSARKVETRLRVSDHLGALALRFGIGRNNATIQPGLYYTGNPGAGSPVLVTANYRLTVDALRRELTGISTWVLIIDTGGINVWCAAGKGTFSAQNIANTLNRSDLDRLAPSAPLVLPQLSASGVDANELASLTGRRILFGPVYARDIPRFLESGFKKDTAMRAVRFATPERAVLVPVELMHTAKLQFATLLLSVILALPVNTVFLCAVCFTRPILKAHCWWQLFSSRYSCRFFPDDFSR
;
A
#
# COMPACT_ATOMS: atom_id res chain seq x y z
N MET A 1 -59.80 21.04 -8.63
CA MET A 1 -59.55 19.63 -9.00
C MET A 1 -58.16 19.26 -8.47
N LEU A 2 -58.12 18.81 -7.22
CA LEU A 2 -56.94 18.33 -6.51
C LEU A 2 -56.66 16.89 -6.96
N GLN A 3 -55.47 16.59 -7.48
CA GLN A 3 -54.87 15.28 -7.19
C GLN A 3 -53.36 15.28 -7.41
N GLN A 4 -52.67 15.17 -6.28
CA GLN A 4 -51.26 14.85 -6.10
C GLN A 4 -50.97 13.47 -6.67
N VAL A 5 -50.00 13.36 -7.61
CA VAL A 5 -49.44 12.07 -8.01
C VAL A 5 -48.29 11.72 -7.06
N LYS A 6 -48.67 10.88 -6.09
CA LYS A 6 -47.88 10.02 -5.20
C LYS A 6 -46.43 9.77 -5.63
N ALA A 7 -45.51 10.23 -4.79
CA ALA A 7 -44.17 9.66 -4.66
C ALA A 7 -44.28 8.25 -4.06
N HIS A 8 -43.77 7.24 -4.77
CA HIS A 8 -43.47 5.92 -4.20
C HIS A 8 -42.03 5.56 -4.56
N ARG A 9 -41.06 6.08 -3.79
CA ARG A 9 -39.76 5.42 -3.67
C ARG A 9 -39.93 4.32 -2.63
N SER A 10 -40.07 3.09 -3.10
CA SER A 10 -40.00 1.91 -2.24
C SER A 10 -38.56 1.78 -1.73
N ALA A 11 -38.34 2.11 -0.45
CA ALA A 11 -37.09 1.84 0.23
C ALA A 11 -37.00 0.32 0.46
N ALA A 12 -36.03 -0.32 -0.19
CA ALA A 12 -35.76 -1.74 0.02
C ALA A 12 -35.48 -2.00 1.51
N PRO A 13 -35.98 -3.10 2.08
CA PRO A 13 -35.82 -3.39 3.50
C PRO A 13 -34.33 -3.54 3.85
N PHE A 14 -33.93 -2.85 4.93
CA PHE A 14 -32.59 -2.91 5.52
C PHE A 14 -32.35 -4.32 6.06
N MET A 15 -31.90 -5.23 5.18
CA MET A 15 -31.38 -6.53 5.55
C MET A 15 -30.27 -6.32 6.58
N GLN A 16 -30.50 -6.79 7.81
CA GLN A 16 -29.50 -6.78 8.88
C GLN A 16 -28.27 -7.58 8.43
N ARG A 17 -27.23 -6.88 7.97
CA ARG A 17 -25.97 -7.48 7.54
C ARG A 17 -25.24 -8.04 8.76
N LYS A 18 -24.86 -9.32 8.68
CA LYS A 18 -23.89 -9.92 9.61
C LYS A 18 -22.62 -9.05 9.59
N PRO A 19 -22.01 -8.71 10.76
CA PRO A 19 -20.81 -7.88 10.78
C PRO A 19 -19.73 -8.48 9.88
N SER A 20 -19.40 -7.75 8.82
CA SER A 20 -18.49 -8.13 7.74
C SER A 20 -17.02 -8.09 8.14
N ALA A 21 -16.72 -7.58 9.34
CA ALA A 21 -15.35 -7.44 9.82
C ALA A 21 -14.68 -8.80 10.01
N ARG A 22 -13.50 -8.98 9.41
CA ARG A 22 -12.73 -10.24 9.48
C ARG A 22 -11.51 -10.10 10.37
N LYS A 23 -11.19 -11.12 11.15
CA LYS A 23 -9.97 -11.14 11.94
C LYS A 23 -8.74 -11.29 11.05
N VAL A 24 -7.71 -10.49 11.28
CA VAL A 24 -6.40 -10.63 10.63
C VAL A 24 -5.43 -11.29 11.59
N GLU A 25 -4.74 -12.32 11.11
CA GLU A 25 -3.62 -12.91 11.84
C GLU A 25 -2.41 -12.00 11.71
N THR A 26 -1.84 -11.60 12.85
CA THR A 26 -0.64 -10.73 12.87
C THR A 26 0.63 -11.53 12.68
N ARG A 27 0.64 -12.82 13.08
CA ARG A 27 1.77 -13.71 12.85
C ARG A 27 1.78 -14.18 11.40
N LEU A 28 2.87 -13.88 10.69
CA LEU A 28 3.07 -14.37 9.33
C LEU A 28 3.36 -15.87 9.35
N ARG A 29 2.74 -16.61 8.42
CA ARG A 29 2.99 -18.04 8.22
C ARG A 29 4.18 -18.23 7.26
N VAL A 30 4.75 -19.43 7.23
CA VAL A 30 5.82 -19.77 6.26
C VAL A 30 5.34 -19.57 4.82
N SER A 31 4.07 -19.87 4.52
CA SER A 31 3.45 -19.61 3.23
C SER A 31 3.43 -18.12 2.84
N ASP A 32 3.36 -17.22 3.82
CA ASP A 32 3.41 -15.78 3.57
C ASP A 32 4.82 -15.32 3.23
N HIS A 33 5.82 -15.88 3.90
CA HIS A 33 7.23 -15.62 3.59
C HIS A 33 7.61 -16.15 2.21
N LEU A 34 7.20 -17.38 1.88
CA LEU A 34 7.43 -17.97 0.56
C LEU A 34 6.68 -17.21 -0.54
N GLY A 35 5.43 -16.81 -0.28
CA GLY A 35 4.67 -15.95 -1.18
C GLY A 35 5.36 -14.60 -1.39
N ALA A 36 5.84 -13.96 -0.32
CA ALA A 36 6.56 -12.71 -0.41
C ALA A 36 7.85 -12.85 -1.24
N LEU A 37 8.59 -13.94 -1.04
CA LEU A 37 9.79 -14.26 -1.82
C LEU A 37 9.46 -14.45 -3.30
N ALA A 38 8.44 -15.26 -3.61
CA ALA A 38 7.97 -15.46 -4.99
C ALA A 38 7.63 -14.14 -5.68
N LEU A 39 6.96 -13.21 -4.98
CA LEU A 39 6.64 -11.88 -5.48
C LEU A 39 7.89 -11.01 -5.72
N ARG A 40 8.96 -11.21 -4.94
CA ARG A 40 10.27 -10.55 -5.19
C ARG A 40 10.96 -11.09 -6.44
N PHE A 41 10.71 -12.33 -6.82
CA PHE A 41 11.14 -12.89 -8.12
C PHE A 41 10.12 -12.64 -9.25
N GLY A 42 9.07 -11.84 -9.01
CA GLY A 42 8.06 -11.52 -10.03
C GLY A 42 7.01 -12.62 -10.27
N ILE A 43 7.05 -13.72 -9.54
CA ILE A 43 6.10 -14.84 -9.66
C ILE A 43 4.79 -14.45 -8.97
N GLY A 44 3.67 -14.49 -9.70
CA GLY A 44 2.34 -14.18 -9.15
C GLY A 44 2.08 -12.70 -8.81
N ARG A 45 2.96 -11.79 -9.25
CA ARG A 45 2.92 -10.36 -8.91
C ARG A 45 1.63 -9.65 -9.32
N ASN A 46 1.05 -10.04 -10.46
CA ASN A 46 -0.14 -9.39 -11.03
C ASN A 46 -1.46 -9.77 -10.31
N ASN A 47 -1.43 -10.77 -9.42
CA ASN A 47 -2.63 -11.24 -8.70
C ASN A 47 -2.40 -11.30 -7.18
N ALA A 48 -1.46 -10.49 -6.67
CA ALA A 48 -1.09 -10.49 -5.27
C ALA A 48 -1.99 -9.56 -4.45
N THR A 49 -3.28 -9.86 -4.43
CA THR A 49 -4.31 -9.05 -3.77
C THR A 49 -4.85 -9.72 -2.51
N ILE A 50 -5.28 -8.89 -1.55
CA ILE A 50 -6.11 -9.29 -0.42
C ILE A 50 -7.53 -8.75 -0.66
N GLN A 51 -8.55 -9.48 -0.19
CA GLN A 51 -9.93 -9.02 -0.38
C GLN A 51 -10.15 -7.67 0.34
N PRO A 52 -10.59 -6.62 -0.37
CA PRO A 52 -10.93 -5.34 0.24
C PRO A 52 -12.06 -5.48 1.26
N GLY A 53 -12.05 -4.63 2.28
CA GLY A 53 -13.06 -4.62 3.34
C GLY A 53 -12.51 -4.26 4.71
N LEU A 54 -13.37 -4.45 5.72
CA LEU A 54 -13.03 -4.17 7.11
C LEU A 54 -12.45 -5.42 7.79
N TYR A 55 -11.36 -5.18 8.50
CA TYR A 55 -10.63 -6.17 9.25
C TYR A 55 -10.34 -5.67 10.66
N TYR A 56 -9.99 -6.59 11.56
CA TYR A 56 -9.59 -6.24 12.93
C TYR A 56 -8.44 -7.11 13.44
N THR A 57 -7.73 -6.55 14.40
CA THR A 57 -6.67 -7.21 15.18
C THR A 57 -6.97 -7.03 16.67
N GLY A 58 -6.62 -8.02 17.50
CA GLY A 58 -6.97 -8.00 18.92
C GLY A 58 -8.49 -7.97 19.15
N ASN A 59 -8.93 -7.09 20.05
CA ASN A 59 -10.33 -6.82 20.36
C ASN A 59 -10.57 -5.30 20.34
N PRO A 60 -10.73 -4.68 19.16
CA PRO A 60 -10.86 -3.24 19.06
C PRO A 60 -12.23 -2.75 19.52
N GLY A 61 -12.24 -1.62 20.22
CA GLY A 61 -13.45 -0.94 20.66
C GLY A 61 -13.90 0.15 19.68
N ALA A 62 -14.96 0.87 20.08
CA ALA A 62 -15.53 1.96 19.27
C ALA A 62 -14.59 3.16 19.07
N GLY A 63 -13.63 3.36 20.00
CA GLY A 63 -12.61 4.40 19.91
C GLY A 63 -11.27 3.92 19.35
N SER A 64 -11.12 2.63 19.04
CA SER A 64 -9.87 2.09 18.48
C SER A 64 -9.62 2.71 17.09
N PRO A 65 -8.37 3.09 16.77
CA PRO A 65 -8.06 3.70 15.48
C PRO A 65 -8.33 2.74 14.32
N VAL A 66 -8.46 3.31 13.13
CA VAL A 66 -8.67 2.57 11.89
C VAL A 66 -7.46 2.78 10.99
N LEU A 67 -6.64 1.76 10.83
CA LEU A 67 -5.47 1.81 9.95
C LEU A 67 -5.92 1.52 8.52
N VAL A 68 -5.74 2.48 7.61
CA VAL A 68 -6.12 2.35 6.20
C VAL A 68 -4.93 1.84 5.39
N THR A 69 -5.14 0.87 4.52
CA THR A 69 -4.10 0.31 3.65
C THR A 69 -4.63 -0.07 2.27
N ALA A 70 -3.74 -0.18 1.30
CA ALA A 70 -4.01 -0.74 -0.01
C ALA A 70 -4.14 -2.28 0.06
N ASN A 71 -4.84 -2.88 -0.91
CA ASN A 71 -5.04 -4.32 -1.00
C ASN A 71 -3.88 -5.14 -1.59
N TYR A 72 -2.69 -4.55 -1.78
CA TYR A 72 -1.52 -5.31 -2.21
C TYR A 72 -0.97 -6.19 -1.08
N ARG A 73 -0.79 -7.49 -1.34
CA ARG A 73 -0.44 -8.49 -0.33
C ARG A 73 0.79 -8.11 0.50
N LEU A 74 1.88 -7.67 -0.13
CA LEU A 74 3.10 -7.28 0.61
C LEU A 74 2.86 -6.08 1.54
N THR A 75 1.99 -5.15 1.14
CA THR A 75 1.63 -3.99 1.98
C THR A 75 0.85 -4.45 3.21
N VAL A 76 -0.15 -5.32 3.00
CA VAL A 76 -0.99 -5.85 4.09
C VAL A 76 -0.15 -6.72 5.04
N ASP A 77 0.73 -7.57 4.52
CA ASP A 77 1.63 -8.41 5.31
C ASP A 77 2.62 -7.57 6.14
N ALA A 78 3.16 -6.50 5.54
CA ALA A 78 4.03 -5.57 6.25
C ALA A 78 3.29 -4.81 7.36
N LEU A 79 2.01 -4.47 7.17
CA LEU A 79 1.19 -3.84 8.20
C LEU A 79 0.87 -4.83 9.32
N ARG A 80 0.24 -5.97 9.00
CA ARG A 80 -0.31 -6.88 10.01
C ARG A 80 0.74 -7.48 10.93
N ARG A 81 1.97 -7.67 10.44
CA ARG A 81 3.09 -8.18 11.27
C ARG A 81 3.36 -7.29 12.48
N GLU A 82 3.23 -5.99 12.30
CA GLU A 82 3.52 -4.97 13.31
C GLU A 82 2.33 -4.73 14.25
N LEU A 83 1.18 -5.38 14.02
CA LEU A 83 -0.03 -5.24 14.85
C LEU A 83 -0.14 -6.32 15.95
N THR A 84 0.91 -7.10 16.17
CA THR A 84 0.90 -8.13 17.21
C THR A 84 0.72 -7.51 18.59
N GLY A 85 -0.34 -7.89 19.30
CA GLY A 85 -0.69 -7.32 20.60
C GLY A 85 -1.44 -5.98 20.54
N ILE A 86 -1.75 -5.47 19.35
CA ILE A 86 -2.46 -4.19 19.17
C ILE A 86 -3.92 -4.46 18.79
N SER A 87 -4.84 -3.79 19.49
CA SER A 87 -6.28 -3.85 19.20
C SER A 87 -6.70 -2.67 18.32
N THR A 88 -6.78 -2.90 17.00
CA THR A 88 -7.12 -1.87 16.01
C THR A 88 -8.00 -2.40 14.89
N TRP A 89 -8.77 -1.50 14.28
CA TRP A 89 -9.43 -1.76 13.01
C TRP A 89 -8.44 -1.57 11.85
N VAL A 90 -8.62 -2.33 10.78
CA VAL A 90 -7.83 -2.24 9.55
C VAL A 90 -8.79 -2.17 8.36
N LEU A 91 -8.74 -1.07 7.61
CA LEU A 91 -9.55 -0.88 6.41
C LEU A 91 -8.68 -1.11 5.18
N ILE A 92 -8.95 -2.20 4.46
CA ILE A 92 -8.24 -2.53 3.22
C ILE A 92 -9.06 -2.02 2.04
N ILE A 93 -8.53 -1.03 1.32
CA ILE A 93 -9.20 -0.47 0.13
C ILE A 93 -8.73 -1.16 -1.15
N ASP A 94 -9.60 -1.22 -2.15
CA ASP A 94 -9.24 -1.80 -3.44
C ASP A 94 -8.39 -0.84 -4.27
N THR A 95 -7.16 -1.26 -4.58
CA THR A 95 -6.21 -0.52 -5.42
C THR A 95 -5.78 -1.35 -6.63
N GLY A 96 -6.46 -2.47 -6.90
CA GLY A 96 -6.06 -3.42 -7.94
C GLY A 96 -4.72 -4.12 -7.65
N GLY A 97 -4.36 -4.28 -6.38
CA GLY A 97 -3.09 -4.92 -6.00
C GLY A 97 -1.87 -4.04 -6.18
N ILE A 98 -2.01 -2.73 -6.01
CA ILE A 98 -0.92 -1.75 -6.11
C ILE A 98 -0.54 -1.29 -4.69
N ASN A 99 0.76 -1.05 -4.44
CA ASN A 99 1.19 -0.50 -3.15
C ASN A 99 0.63 0.92 -2.92
N VAL A 100 0.66 1.39 -1.67
CA VAL A 100 0.06 2.68 -1.29
C VAL A 100 0.58 3.86 -2.10
N TRP A 101 1.91 4.02 -2.22
CA TRP A 101 2.49 5.20 -2.87
C TRP A 101 2.17 5.24 -4.36
N CYS A 102 2.34 4.12 -5.07
CA CYS A 102 2.00 4.03 -6.48
C CYS A 102 0.48 4.15 -6.71
N ALA A 103 -0.34 3.61 -5.81
CA ALA A 103 -1.79 3.70 -5.91
C ALA A 103 -2.29 5.13 -5.69
N ALA A 104 -1.67 5.87 -4.76
CA ALA A 104 -1.96 7.28 -4.50
C ALA A 104 -1.58 8.15 -5.71
N GLY A 105 -0.38 7.96 -6.27
CA GLY A 105 0.03 8.65 -7.50
C GLY A 105 -0.83 8.33 -8.73
N LYS A 106 -1.46 7.14 -8.77
CA LYS A 106 -2.40 6.73 -9.82
C LYS A 106 -3.85 7.16 -9.56
N GLY A 107 -4.17 7.69 -8.37
CA GLY A 107 -5.54 8.06 -7.97
C GLY A 107 -6.45 6.89 -7.55
N THR A 108 -5.93 5.67 -7.43
CA THR A 108 -6.70 4.52 -6.93
C THR A 108 -6.73 4.46 -5.41
N PHE A 109 -5.70 5.01 -4.74
CA PHE A 109 -5.75 5.29 -3.31
C PHE A 109 -6.15 6.76 -3.13
N SER A 110 -7.45 7.03 -3.07
CA SER A 110 -8.04 8.38 -3.02
C SER A 110 -9.07 8.54 -1.90
N ALA A 111 -9.38 9.79 -1.55
CA ALA A 111 -10.38 10.12 -0.53
C ALA A 111 -11.75 9.47 -0.84
N GLN A 112 -12.18 9.52 -2.11
CA GLN A 112 -13.47 8.95 -2.52
C GLN A 112 -13.47 7.43 -2.44
N ASN A 113 -12.37 6.75 -2.81
CA ASN A 113 -12.29 5.29 -2.70
C ASN A 113 -12.29 4.82 -1.24
N ILE A 114 -11.59 5.55 -0.36
CA ILE A 114 -11.61 5.30 1.08
C ILE A 114 -13.02 5.47 1.64
N ALA A 115 -13.68 6.60 1.36
CA ALA A 115 -15.04 6.88 1.81
C ALA A 115 -16.04 5.82 1.28
N ASN A 116 -15.94 5.45 0.00
CA ASN A 116 -16.78 4.40 -0.59
C ASN A 116 -16.58 3.04 0.07
N THR A 117 -15.34 2.67 0.38
CA THR A 117 -15.04 1.41 1.08
C THR A 117 -15.57 1.43 2.51
N LEU A 118 -15.41 2.57 3.20
CA LEU A 118 -15.92 2.78 4.56
C LEU A 118 -17.44 2.66 4.61
N ASN A 119 -18.16 3.35 3.72
CA ASN A 119 -19.63 3.33 3.63
C ASN A 119 -20.20 1.93 3.29
N ARG A 120 -19.40 1.08 2.63
CA ARG A 120 -19.78 -0.31 2.34
C ARG A 120 -19.46 -1.27 3.49
N SER A 121 -18.66 -0.83 4.45
CA SER A 121 -18.28 -1.60 5.63
C SER A 121 -19.22 -1.34 6.81
N ASP A 122 -19.11 -2.17 7.85
CA ASP A 122 -19.87 -1.96 9.09
C ASP A 122 -19.17 -1.01 10.09
N LEU A 123 -18.16 -0.27 9.64
CA LEU A 123 -17.31 0.53 10.53
C LEU A 123 -18.09 1.65 11.24
N ASP A 124 -19.08 2.25 10.59
CA ASP A 124 -19.91 3.30 11.20
C ASP A 124 -20.75 2.80 12.37
N ARG A 125 -21.13 1.52 12.35
CA ARG A 125 -21.83 0.88 13.46
C ARG A 125 -20.88 0.45 14.57
N LEU A 126 -19.70 -0.06 14.21
CA LEU A 126 -18.75 -0.65 15.16
C LEU A 126 -17.89 0.39 15.87
N ALA A 127 -17.52 1.45 15.17
CA ALA A 127 -16.60 2.48 15.65
C ALA A 127 -16.89 3.82 14.95
N PRO A 128 -18.03 4.48 15.23
CA PRO A 128 -18.48 5.68 14.53
C PRO A 128 -17.50 6.86 14.64
N SER A 129 -16.86 7.02 15.80
CA SER A 129 -15.97 8.15 16.08
C SER A 129 -14.49 7.82 15.96
N ALA A 130 -14.14 6.61 15.49
CA ALA A 130 -12.75 6.20 15.38
C ALA A 130 -12.00 7.05 14.32
N PRO A 131 -10.79 7.53 14.65
CA PRO A 131 -9.97 8.27 13.70
C PRO A 131 -9.43 7.35 12.60
N LEU A 132 -9.33 7.88 11.38
CA LEU A 132 -8.70 7.19 10.25
C LEU A 132 -7.21 7.53 10.24
N VAL A 133 -6.36 6.51 10.30
CA VAL A 133 -4.90 6.64 10.18
C VAL A 133 -4.49 6.19 8.79
N LEU A 134 -4.09 7.16 7.96
CA LEU A 134 -3.59 6.95 6.62
C LEU A 134 -2.07 6.78 6.62
N PRO A 135 -1.48 6.00 5.71
CA PRO A 135 -0.03 5.95 5.56
C PRO A 135 0.53 7.29 5.08
N GLN A 136 1.70 7.70 5.54
CA GLN A 136 2.27 9.01 5.17
C GLN A 136 2.41 9.19 3.63
N LEU A 137 2.77 8.11 2.93
CA LEU A 137 2.98 8.13 1.48
C LEU A 137 1.69 8.16 0.64
N SER A 138 0.51 8.14 1.28
CA SER A 138 -0.75 8.33 0.56
C SER A 138 -1.13 9.80 0.37
N ALA A 139 -0.45 10.72 1.04
CA ALA A 139 -0.78 12.15 1.00
C ALA A 139 -0.68 12.77 -0.41
N SER A 140 0.01 12.13 -1.35
CA SER A 140 0.04 12.58 -2.76
C SER A 140 -1.26 12.32 -3.52
N GLY A 141 -2.15 11.46 -2.99
CA GLY A 141 -3.42 11.08 -3.63
C GLY A 141 -4.65 11.25 -2.74
N VAL A 142 -4.48 11.70 -1.50
CA VAL A 142 -5.56 11.88 -0.53
C VAL A 142 -5.45 13.26 0.13
N ASP A 143 -6.47 14.07 -0.09
CA ASP A 143 -6.70 15.28 0.70
C ASP A 143 -7.41 14.91 2.01
N ALA A 144 -6.81 15.29 3.14
CA ALA A 144 -7.36 15.01 4.47
C ALA A 144 -8.65 15.80 4.76
N ASN A 145 -8.76 17.03 4.26
CA ASN A 145 -9.94 17.88 4.46
C ASN A 145 -11.12 17.36 3.65
N GLU A 146 -10.87 16.93 2.41
CA GLU A 146 -11.87 16.27 1.60
C GLU A 146 -12.36 14.99 2.28
N LEU A 147 -11.45 14.11 2.70
CA LEU A 147 -11.81 12.85 3.34
C LEU A 147 -12.55 13.07 4.68
N ALA A 148 -12.13 14.06 5.47
CA ALA A 148 -12.82 14.45 6.69
C ALA A 148 -14.26 14.90 6.41
N SER A 149 -14.46 15.68 5.34
CA SER A 149 -15.79 16.14 4.92
C SER A 149 -16.69 14.99 4.44
N LEU A 150 -16.11 14.00 3.73
CA LEU A 150 -16.83 12.83 3.23
C LEU A 150 -17.19 11.82 4.33
N THR A 151 -16.36 11.70 5.37
CA THR A 151 -16.50 10.64 6.39
C THR A 151 -16.94 11.15 7.75
N GLY A 152 -16.87 12.45 8.01
CA GLY A 152 -17.14 13.05 9.33
C GLY A 152 -16.14 12.64 10.41
N ARG A 153 -14.97 12.11 10.04
CA ARG A 153 -13.96 11.54 10.95
C ARG A 153 -12.69 12.36 10.96
N ARG A 154 -11.97 12.29 12.08
CA ARG A 154 -10.61 12.84 12.19
C ARG A 154 -9.66 12.02 11.32
N ILE A 155 -8.96 12.69 10.41
CA ILE A 155 -7.97 12.08 9.51
C ILE A 155 -6.56 12.36 10.03
N LEU A 156 -5.75 11.31 10.11
CA LEU A 156 -4.37 11.37 10.61
C LEU A 156 -3.44 10.70 9.62
N PHE A 157 -2.36 11.38 9.24
CA PHE A 157 -1.26 10.72 8.54
C PHE A 157 -0.32 10.07 9.57
N GLY A 158 -0.24 8.75 9.53
CA GLY A 158 0.68 7.94 10.32
C GLY A 158 2.12 7.96 9.79
N PRO A 159 2.97 7.03 10.22
CA PRO A 159 4.38 6.96 9.81
C PRO A 159 4.55 6.49 8.35
N VAL A 160 5.76 6.68 7.82
CA VAL A 160 6.17 6.14 6.51
C VAL A 160 6.27 4.61 6.55
N TYR A 161 6.82 4.05 7.63
CA TYR A 161 7.06 2.62 7.77
C TYR A 161 6.09 1.98 8.78
N ALA A 162 5.58 0.79 8.45
CA ALA A 162 4.66 0.06 9.31
C ALA A 162 5.25 -0.29 10.69
N ARG A 163 6.56 -0.55 10.76
CA ARG A 163 7.27 -0.87 12.03
C ARG A 163 7.19 0.25 13.07
N ASP A 164 6.92 1.48 12.64
CA ASP A 164 6.83 2.63 13.53
C ASP A 164 5.39 2.85 14.04
N ILE A 165 4.41 2.07 13.56
CA ILE A 165 2.99 2.17 13.97
C ILE A 165 2.80 1.93 15.48
N PRO A 166 3.38 0.89 16.11
CA PRO A 166 3.21 0.68 17.55
C PRO A 166 3.60 1.92 18.36
N ARG A 167 4.81 2.46 18.11
CA ARG A 167 5.33 3.66 18.77
C ARG A 167 4.47 4.90 18.47
N PHE A 168 3.93 5.02 17.25
CA PHE A 168 3.03 6.12 16.86
C PHE A 168 1.68 6.06 17.60
N LEU A 169 1.13 4.87 17.83
CA LEU A 169 -0.10 4.70 18.59
C LEU A 169 0.13 4.96 20.08
N GLU A 170 1.23 4.44 20.65
CA GLU A 170 1.63 4.67 22.04
C GLU A 170 1.89 6.14 22.36
N SER A 171 2.41 6.92 21.40
CA SER A 171 2.67 8.35 21.56
C SER A 171 1.41 9.23 21.46
N GLY A 172 0.22 8.62 21.31
CA GLY A 172 -1.03 9.35 21.13
C GLY A 172 -1.12 10.03 19.76
N PHE A 173 -0.67 9.35 18.70
CA PHE A 173 -0.64 9.85 17.32
C PHE A 173 0.36 10.98 17.07
N LYS A 174 1.43 11.07 17.87
CA LYS A 174 2.51 12.04 17.67
C LYS A 174 3.64 11.42 16.85
N LYS A 175 3.97 12.04 15.71
CA LYS A 175 5.06 11.60 14.83
C LYS A 175 6.39 12.22 15.25
N ASP A 176 7.40 11.38 15.36
CA ASP A 176 8.81 11.76 15.42
C ASP A 176 9.31 12.14 14.01
N THR A 177 10.33 13.00 13.90
CA THR A 177 10.95 13.40 12.63
C THR A 177 11.44 12.17 11.85
N ALA A 178 11.94 11.15 12.55
CA ALA A 178 12.39 9.90 11.93
C ALA A 178 11.25 9.11 11.25
N MET A 179 10.02 9.23 11.74
CA MET A 179 8.84 8.53 11.20
C MET A 179 8.32 9.16 9.90
N ARG A 180 8.67 10.43 9.64
CA ARG A 180 8.26 11.19 8.44
C ARG A 180 9.23 11.01 7.26
N ALA A 181 10.41 10.44 7.49
CA ALA A 181 11.47 10.34 6.50
C ALA A 181 11.56 8.95 5.86
N VAL A 182 11.70 8.92 4.53
CA VAL A 182 12.04 7.69 3.80
C VAL A 182 13.55 7.48 3.90
N ARG A 183 13.96 6.28 4.34
CA ARG A 183 15.36 5.87 4.41
C ARG A 183 15.73 5.20 3.09
N PHE A 184 16.51 5.86 2.25
CA PHE A 184 16.99 5.27 0.99
C PHE A 184 18.23 4.39 1.19
N ALA A 185 18.20 3.50 2.19
CA ALA A 185 19.34 2.63 2.49
C ALA A 185 19.51 1.57 1.40
N THR A 186 20.76 1.20 1.09
CA THR A 186 21.10 0.20 0.06
C THR A 186 20.34 -1.12 0.19
N PRO A 187 20.15 -1.70 1.40
CA PRO A 187 19.37 -2.93 1.54
C PRO A 187 17.90 -2.80 1.13
N GLU A 188 17.26 -1.65 1.40
CA GLU A 188 15.85 -1.42 1.03
C GLU A 188 15.69 -1.36 -0.50
N ARG A 189 16.72 -0.88 -1.20
CA ARG A 189 16.77 -0.77 -2.66
C ARG A 189 17.11 -2.12 -3.32
N ALA A 190 18.00 -2.89 -2.68
CA ALA A 190 18.38 -4.22 -3.15
C ALA A 190 17.19 -5.19 -3.26
N VAL A 191 16.11 -4.98 -2.50
CA VAL A 191 14.90 -5.83 -2.56
C VAL A 191 14.16 -5.73 -3.91
N LEU A 192 14.52 -4.80 -4.80
CA LEU A 192 14.01 -4.72 -6.17
C LEU A 192 14.88 -5.49 -7.19
N VAL A 193 16.14 -5.80 -6.86
CA VAL A 193 17.07 -6.47 -7.79
C VAL A 193 16.52 -7.78 -8.35
N PRO A 194 15.92 -8.69 -7.55
CA PRO A 194 15.49 -9.99 -8.08
C PRO A 194 14.39 -9.87 -9.15
N VAL A 195 13.42 -8.96 -8.98
CA VAL A 195 12.34 -8.79 -9.98
C VAL A 195 12.88 -8.13 -11.24
N GLU A 196 13.81 -7.18 -11.11
CA GLU A 196 14.46 -6.56 -12.27
C GLU A 196 15.26 -7.59 -13.06
N LEU A 197 16.03 -8.44 -12.38
CA LEU A 197 16.79 -9.53 -13.00
C LEU A 197 15.86 -10.51 -13.74
N MET A 198 14.72 -10.89 -13.15
CA MET A 198 13.77 -11.80 -13.79
C MET A 198 13.10 -11.17 -15.03
N HIS A 199 12.85 -9.86 -15.02
CA HIS A 199 12.33 -9.17 -16.19
C HIS A 199 13.36 -9.05 -17.32
N THR A 200 14.65 -8.85 -17.00
CA THR A 200 15.71 -8.79 -18.02
C THR A 200 16.15 -10.17 -18.51
N ALA A 201 16.00 -11.22 -17.69
CA ALA A 201 16.47 -12.56 -18.00
C ALA A 201 15.94 -13.08 -19.35
N LYS A 202 14.65 -12.89 -19.65
CA LYS A 202 14.06 -13.33 -20.94
C LYS A 202 14.78 -12.72 -22.13
N LEU A 203 15.06 -11.42 -22.07
CA LEU A 203 15.75 -10.70 -23.13
C LEU A 203 17.23 -11.11 -23.19
N GLN A 204 17.87 -11.29 -22.04
CA GLN A 204 19.25 -11.76 -21.94
C GLN A 204 19.42 -13.16 -22.55
N PHE A 205 18.51 -14.10 -22.26
CA PHE A 205 18.51 -15.43 -22.87
C PHE A 205 18.24 -15.38 -24.37
N ALA A 206 17.31 -14.53 -24.84
CA ALA A 206 17.06 -14.36 -26.27
C ALA A 206 18.30 -13.80 -27.00
N THR A 207 18.97 -12.79 -26.43
CA THR A 207 20.21 -12.24 -26.99
C THR A 207 21.35 -13.25 -26.99
N LEU A 208 21.47 -14.06 -25.94
CA LEU A 208 22.46 -15.12 -25.85
C LEU A 208 22.22 -16.19 -26.94
N LEU A 209 20.98 -16.64 -27.09
CA LEU A 209 20.62 -17.62 -28.11
C LEU A 209 20.88 -17.08 -29.52
N LEU A 210 20.54 -15.82 -29.79
CA LEU A 210 20.85 -15.17 -31.07
C LEU A 210 22.36 -15.09 -31.33
N SER A 211 23.17 -14.81 -30.30
CA SER A 211 24.63 -14.77 -30.43
C SER A 211 25.22 -16.12 -30.82
N VAL A 212 24.69 -17.20 -30.25
CA VAL A 212 25.10 -18.58 -30.56
C VAL A 212 24.72 -18.93 -32.01
N ILE A 213 23.51 -18.57 -32.45
CA ILE A 213 23.05 -18.81 -33.82
C ILE A 213 23.92 -18.07 -34.85
N LEU A 214 24.29 -16.82 -34.56
CA LEU A 214 25.07 -15.98 -35.47
C LEU A 214 26.59 -16.15 -35.31
N ALA A 215 27.05 -17.07 -34.47
CA ALA A 215 28.45 -17.28 -34.11
C ALA A 215 29.17 -15.97 -33.71
N LEU A 216 28.44 -15.00 -33.15
CA LEU A 216 29.01 -13.74 -32.71
C LEU A 216 29.81 -13.98 -31.42
N PRO A 217 30.95 -13.32 -31.24
CA PRO A 217 31.67 -13.39 -29.98
C PRO A 217 30.75 -12.94 -28.85
N VAL A 218 30.63 -13.80 -27.82
CA VAL A 218 29.74 -13.59 -26.68
C VAL A 218 29.99 -12.23 -26.02
N ASN A 219 31.25 -11.75 -26.05
CA ASN A 219 31.62 -10.41 -25.58
C ASN A 219 30.87 -9.29 -26.29
N THR A 220 30.73 -9.35 -27.63
CA THR A 220 30.09 -8.28 -28.41
C THR A 220 28.58 -8.26 -28.18
N VAL A 221 27.94 -9.42 -28.04
CA VAL A 221 26.50 -9.50 -27.76
C VAL A 221 26.19 -9.23 -26.29
N PHE A 222 27.05 -9.62 -25.35
CA PHE A 222 26.90 -9.27 -23.94
C PHE A 222 27.05 -7.77 -23.72
N LEU A 223 28.05 -7.13 -24.33
CA LEU A 223 28.19 -5.67 -24.33
C LEU A 223 26.99 -4.98 -24.99
N CYS A 224 26.52 -5.45 -26.15
CA CYS A 224 25.34 -4.86 -26.79
C CYS A 224 24.05 -5.09 -26.00
N ALA A 225 23.82 -6.26 -25.44
CA ALA A 225 22.64 -6.55 -24.61
C ALA A 225 22.69 -5.71 -23.34
N VAL A 226 23.80 -5.69 -22.60
CA VAL A 226 23.95 -4.82 -21.43
C VAL A 226 23.82 -3.34 -21.82
N CYS A 227 24.38 -2.87 -22.94
CA CYS A 227 24.27 -1.45 -23.33
C CYS A 227 22.87 -1.07 -23.87
N PHE A 228 22.18 -1.93 -24.61
CA PHE A 228 20.87 -1.65 -25.22
C PHE A 228 19.68 -1.99 -24.32
N THR A 229 19.80 -2.93 -23.37
CA THR A 229 18.72 -3.24 -22.41
C THR A 229 18.68 -2.22 -21.27
N ARG A 230 18.60 -0.94 -21.60
CA ARG A 230 18.21 0.15 -20.69
C ARG A 230 19.05 0.42 -19.42
N PRO A 231 20.33 0.06 -19.22
CA PRO A 231 21.03 0.53 -18.05
C PRO A 231 21.76 1.84 -18.31
N ILE A 232 21.95 2.34 -19.55
CA ILE A 232 22.67 3.62 -19.73
C ILE A 232 21.78 4.83 -19.40
N LEU A 233 20.48 4.79 -19.73
CA LEU A 233 19.55 5.83 -19.24
C LEU A 233 19.23 5.70 -17.74
N LYS A 234 19.35 4.50 -17.17
CA LYS A 234 19.22 4.27 -15.72
C LYS A 234 20.56 4.27 -14.98
N ALA A 235 21.70 4.42 -15.65
CA ALA A 235 23.02 4.46 -15.02
C ALA A 235 23.17 5.77 -14.25
N HIS A 236 22.54 6.84 -14.73
CA HIS A 236 22.34 8.04 -13.93
C HIS A 236 21.47 7.80 -12.69
N CYS A 237 20.49 6.90 -12.80
CA CYS A 237 19.66 6.46 -11.67
C CYS A 237 20.42 5.48 -10.74
N TRP A 238 21.37 4.69 -11.26
CA TRP A 238 22.30 3.85 -10.51
C TRP A 238 23.41 4.64 -9.83
N TRP A 239 23.87 5.73 -10.43
CA TRP A 239 24.75 6.71 -9.81
C TRP A 239 24.02 7.45 -8.67
N GLN A 240 22.73 7.75 -8.83
CA GLN A 240 21.83 8.16 -7.75
C GLN A 240 21.42 7.01 -6.79
N LEU A 241 21.76 5.75 -7.12
CA LEU A 241 21.63 4.60 -6.22
C LEU A 241 22.78 4.50 -5.22
N PHE A 242 23.97 4.95 -5.61
CA PHE A 242 25.20 4.79 -4.84
C PHE A 242 25.79 6.11 -4.29
N SER A 243 25.31 7.29 -4.70
CA SER A 243 25.67 8.54 -4.04
C SER A 243 24.96 8.66 -2.68
N SER A 244 25.72 8.39 -1.61
CA SER A 244 25.21 8.38 -0.24
C SER A 244 24.73 9.76 0.23
N ARG A 245 23.69 9.76 1.09
CA ARG A 245 23.10 10.88 1.87
C ARG A 245 22.03 11.74 1.20
N TYR A 246 20.88 11.15 0.92
CA TYR A 246 19.64 11.94 0.90
C TYR A 246 18.55 11.22 1.69
N SER A 247 18.40 11.59 2.97
CA SER A 247 17.13 11.42 3.67
C SER A 247 16.20 12.51 3.15
N CYS A 248 15.36 12.21 2.16
CA CYS A 248 14.36 13.16 1.70
C CYS A 248 13.27 13.29 2.79
N ARG A 249 13.19 14.46 3.41
CA ARG A 249 12.06 14.86 4.25
C ARG A 249 10.90 15.17 3.32
N PHE A 250 9.97 14.22 3.18
CA PHE A 250 8.86 14.34 2.24
C PHE A 250 7.69 15.18 2.76
N PHE A 251 7.60 15.47 4.06
CA PHE A 251 6.46 16.18 4.64
C PHE A 251 6.87 17.16 5.75
N PRO A 252 6.58 18.48 5.61
CA PRO A 252 6.78 19.47 6.66
C PRO A 252 5.82 19.26 7.84
N ASP A 253 6.10 19.89 8.98
CA ASP A 253 5.40 19.69 10.26
C ASP A 253 3.91 20.09 10.24
N ASP A 254 3.44 20.83 9.23
CA ASP A 254 2.08 21.40 9.17
C ASP A 254 0.99 20.50 8.56
N PHE A 255 1.30 19.29 8.06
CA PHE A 255 0.27 18.38 7.52
C PHE A 255 -0.65 17.72 8.59
N SER A 256 -0.59 18.19 9.83
CA SER A 256 -1.38 17.66 10.97
C SER A 256 -2.33 18.70 11.60
N ARG A 257 -2.63 19.80 10.90
CA ARG A 257 -3.68 20.74 11.28
C ARG A 257 -4.91 20.56 10.42
#